data_AF-A0A8H6YCY9-F1
#
_entry.id   AF-A0A8H6YCY9-F1
#
_cell.length_a   1.000
_cell.length_b   1.000
_cell.length_c   1.000
_cell.angle_alpha   90.00
_cell.angle_beta   90.00
_cell.angle_gamma   90.00
#
_symmetry.space_group_name_H-M   'P 1'
#
loop_
_entity.id
_entity.type
_entity.pdbx_description
1 polymer ?
#
loop_
_entity_poly.entity_id
_entity_poly.type
_entity_poly.pdbx_seq_one_letter_code
_entity_poly.pdbx_strand_id
1 'polypeptide(L)'
;MIQWACGHPIGWEKCYRSESSSQVLSILDRIWADYPEAKPSFIAYDDACSLLRHIVTQDPRSPWLQSTKFIVDAWHYIGHLATDLLCRLWCNPQPTNGSQPDLIRVEMDMNGTAHQTRAFNTETAEQLNSWLSGFESQLRHMSATNYDFLIHALMMLYAERIQRRVREKDLGLTDEFWAEALGDD
;
A
#
# COMPACT_ATOMS: atom_id res chain seq x y z
N MET A 1 -2.38 -8.05 -4.40
CA MET A 1 -3.31 -6.95 -4.79
C MET A 1 -2.71 -5.64 -4.32
N ILE A 2 -3.06 -4.53 -4.96
CA ILE A 2 -2.54 -3.20 -4.61
C ILE A 2 -3.70 -2.23 -4.42
N GLN A 3 -3.65 -1.43 -3.36
CA GLN A 3 -4.71 -0.51 -2.96
C GLN A 3 -4.14 0.77 -2.35
N TRP A 4 -4.93 1.84 -2.34
CA TRP A 4 -4.62 3.07 -1.62
C TRP A 4 -4.74 2.86 -0.10
N ALA A 5 -4.15 3.76 0.69
CA ALA A 5 -4.23 3.71 2.16
C ALA A 5 -5.67 3.81 2.71
N CYS A 6 -6.59 4.39 1.93
CA CYS A 6 -8.03 4.41 2.26
C CYS A 6 -8.74 3.05 2.00
N GLY A 7 -8.03 2.08 1.44
CA GLY A 7 -8.53 0.74 1.11
C GLY A 7 -9.13 0.62 -0.28
N HIS A 8 -9.11 1.67 -1.10
CA HIS A 8 -9.62 1.60 -2.46
C HIS A 8 -8.67 0.78 -3.34
N PRO A 9 -9.10 -0.33 -3.97
CA PRO A 9 -8.25 -1.12 -4.85
C PRO A 9 -7.77 -0.30 -6.04
N ILE A 10 -6.49 -0.45 -6.39
CA ILE A 10 -5.87 0.20 -7.57
C ILE A 10 -5.73 -0.82 -8.68
N GLY A 11 -5.25 -2.01 -8.34
CA GLY A 11 -4.93 -3.04 -9.31
C GLY A 11 -4.59 -4.36 -8.66
N TRP A 12 -4.55 -5.40 -9.48
CA TRP A 12 -4.22 -6.74 -9.03
C TRP A 12 -3.62 -7.54 -10.18
N GLU A 13 -2.86 -8.56 -9.82
CA GLU A 13 -2.31 -9.54 -10.74
C GLU A 13 -2.07 -10.85 -9.98
N LYS A 14 -1.86 -11.94 -10.72
CA LYS A 14 -1.52 -13.26 -10.19
C LYS A 14 -0.02 -13.39 -9.97
N CYS A 15 0.36 -13.78 -8.76
CA CYS A 15 1.67 -14.34 -8.48
C CYS A 15 1.61 -15.87 -8.66
N TYR A 16 2.41 -16.41 -9.59
CA TYR A 16 2.45 -17.84 -9.83
C TYR A 16 3.41 -18.52 -8.86
N ARG A 17 2.94 -19.62 -8.24
CA ARG A 17 3.65 -20.46 -7.24
C ARG A 17 3.92 -19.77 -5.90
N SER A 18 4.46 -18.56 -5.92
CA SER A 18 4.72 -17.76 -4.73
C SER A 18 4.67 -16.28 -5.07
N GLU A 19 4.47 -15.45 -4.06
CA GLU A 19 4.70 -14.00 -4.16
C GLU A 19 6.21 -13.74 -4.06
N SER A 20 6.86 -13.51 -5.21
CA SER A 20 8.30 -13.22 -5.26
C SER A 20 8.55 -11.75 -5.54
N SER A 21 9.65 -11.19 -5.04
CA SER A 21 9.99 -9.77 -5.27
C SER A 21 10.04 -9.37 -6.74
N SER A 22 10.45 -10.28 -7.63
CA SER A 22 10.44 -10.06 -9.08
C SER A 22 9.03 -9.93 -9.67
N GLN A 23 8.08 -10.74 -9.19
CA GLN A 23 6.68 -10.66 -9.62
C GLN A 23 6.05 -9.41 -9.04
N VAL A 24 6.29 -9.10 -7.76
CA VAL A 24 5.79 -7.87 -7.13
C VAL A 24 6.29 -6.63 -7.87
N LEU A 25 7.59 -6.55 -8.20
CA LEU A 25 8.13 -5.44 -8.99
C LEU A 25 7.47 -5.33 -10.37
N SER A 26 7.30 -6.44 -11.08
CA SER A 26 6.61 -6.47 -12.38
C SER A 26 5.17 -5.95 -12.30
N ILE A 27 4.46 -6.27 -11.21
CA ILE A 27 3.09 -5.78 -10.96
C ILE A 27 3.11 -4.28 -10.72
N LEU A 28 4.04 -3.77 -9.90
CA LEU A 28 4.21 -2.33 -9.67
C LEU A 28 4.50 -1.61 -10.98
N ASP A 29 5.47 -2.09 -11.76
CA ASP A 29 5.83 -1.49 -13.05
C ASP A 29 4.63 -1.42 -13.99
N ARG A 30 3.79 -2.46 -14.01
CA ARG A 30 2.60 -2.50 -14.88
C ARG A 30 1.49 -1.55 -14.46
N ILE A 31 1.21 -1.44 -13.16
CA ILE A 31 0.14 -0.56 -12.67
C ILE A 31 0.43 0.91 -13.00
N TRP A 32 1.70 1.32 -12.92
CA TRP A 32 2.11 2.71 -13.17
C TRP A 32 2.83 2.92 -14.50
N ALA A 33 2.78 1.95 -15.43
CA ALA A 33 3.45 2.04 -16.72
C ALA A 33 3.02 3.27 -17.53
N ASP A 34 1.71 3.53 -17.56
CA ASP A 34 1.10 4.60 -18.34
C ASP A 34 1.00 5.94 -17.58
N TYR A 35 1.19 5.92 -16.25
CA TYR A 35 1.02 7.07 -15.35
C TYR A 35 2.17 7.17 -14.33
N PRO A 36 3.43 7.35 -14.78
CA PRO A 36 4.59 7.38 -13.90
C PRO A 36 4.56 8.52 -12.87
N GLU A 37 3.88 9.62 -13.17
CA GLU A 37 3.63 10.75 -12.28
C GLU A 37 2.67 10.43 -11.14
N ALA A 38 1.80 9.43 -11.31
CA ALA A 38 0.86 8.97 -10.30
C ALA A 38 1.48 7.94 -9.33
N LYS A 39 2.78 7.65 -9.46
CA LYS A 39 3.48 6.73 -8.54
C LYS A 39 3.41 7.25 -7.10
N PRO A 40 3.12 6.38 -6.13
CA PRO A 40 3.06 6.79 -4.74
C PRO A 40 4.43 7.16 -4.20
N SER A 41 4.48 8.17 -3.33
CA SER A 41 5.67 8.50 -2.56
C SER A 41 6.02 7.43 -1.52
N PHE A 42 5.03 6.63 -1.11
CA PHE A 42 5.19 5.55 -0.12
C PHE A 42 4.45 4.28 -0.55
N ILE A 43 5.12 3.13 -0.46
CA ILE A 43 4.49 1.81 -0.60
C ILE A 43 4.71 1.04 0.70
N ALA A 44 3.62 0.63 1.34
CA ALA A 44 3.66 -0.30 2.46
C ALA A 44 3.50 -1.74 1.94
N TYR A 45 4.47 -2.59 2.28
CA TYR A 45 4.49 -4.01 1.90
C TYR A 45 5.22 -4.81 2.99
N ASP A 46 4.66 -5.95 3.40
CA ASP A 46 5.17 -6.75 4.51
C ASP A 46 6.62 -7.21 4.27
N ASP A 47 6.99 -7.58 3.03
CA ASP A 47 8.36 -7.92 2.63
C ASP A 47 9.05 -6.81 1.80
N ALA A 48 8.76 -5.54 2.14
CA ALA A 48 9.34 -4.37 1.47
C ALA A 48 10.88 -4.36 1.49
N CYS A 49 11.53 -4.90 2.53
CA CYS A 49 12.98 -4.92 2.62
C CYS A 49 13.61 -5.85 1.57
N SER A 50 13.02 -7.01 1.31
CA SER A 50 13.48 -7.93 0.26
C SER A 50 13.18 -7.37 -1.12
N LEU A 51 12.01 -6.73 -1.31
CA LEU A 51 11.68 -6.05 -2.55
C LEU A 51 12.66 -4.91 -2.86
N LEU A 52 12.97 -4.06 -1.87
CA LEU A 52 13.92 -2.96 -2.03
C LEU A 52 15.32 -3.49 -2.37
N ARG A 53 15.77 -4.54 -1.67
CA ARG A 53 17.04 -5.23 -1.97
C ARG A 53 17.05 -5.76 -3.41
N HIS A 54 15.95 -6.35 -3.87
CA HIS A 54 15.80 -6.82 -5.24
C HIS A 54 15.91 -5.67 -6.24
N ILE A 55 15.15 -4.58 -6.06
CA ILE A 55 15.17 -3.40 -6.94
C ILE A 55 16.58 -2.84 -7.07
N VAL A 56 17.27 -2.59 -5.95
CA VAL A 56 18.64 -2.04 -5.94
C VAL A 56 19.62 -2.99 -6.64
N THR A 57 19.45 -4.30 -6.47
CA THR A 57 20.34 -5.30 -7.10
C THR A 57 20.11 -5.39 -8.61
N GLN A 58 18.86 -5.26 -9.06
CA GLN A 58 18.52 -5.30 -10.49
C GLN A 58 18.92 -4.01 -11.21
N ASP A 59 18.56 -2.86 -10.63
CA ASP A 59 18.87 -1.55 -11.19
C ASP A 59 19.03 -0.49 -10.06
N PRO A 60 20.28 -0.12 -9.70
CA PRO A 60 20.54 0.94 -8.73
C PRO A 60 20.03 2.33 -9.16
N ARG A 61 19.65 2.52 -10.43
CA ARG A 61 19.10 3.77 -10.96
C ARG A 61 17.58 3.71 -11.15
N SER A 62 16.93 2.64 -10.70
CA SER A 62 15.50 2.44 -10.86
C SER A 62 14.71 3.69 -10.44
N PRO A 63 13.72 4.15 -11.25
CA PRO A 63 12.87 5.29 -10.90
C PRO A 63 12.17 5.14 -9.55
N TRP A 64 11.91 3.90 -9.11
CA TRP A 64 11.33 3.61 -7.79
C TRP A 64 12.21 4.14 -6.66
N LEU A 65 13.53 4.02 -6.77
CA LEU A 65 14.48 4.47 -5.75
C LEU A 65 14.56 6.00 -5.64
N GLN A 66 14.05 6.72 -6.65
CA GLN A 66 14.08 8.19 -6.70
C GLN A 66 12.80 8.81 -6.15
N SER A 67 11.65 8.20 -6.42
CA SER A 67 10.34 8.78 -6.11
C SER A 67 9.60 8.12 -4.95
N THR A 68 9.99 6.90 -4.55
CA THR A 68 9.14 6.05 -3.70
C THR A 68 9.93 5.43 -2.55
N LYS A 69 9.42 5.61 -1.33
CA LYS A 69 9.91 4.94 -0.13
C LYS A 69 9.12 3.65 0.09
N PHE A 70 9.82 2.57 0.39
CA PHE A 70 9.23 1.26 0.68
C PHE A 70 9.28 1.01 2.17
N ILE A 71 8.14 0.86 2.83
CA ILE A 71 8.04 0.64 4.27
C ILE A 71 7.44 -0.72 4.57
N VAL A 72 7.96 -1.39 5.60
CA VAL A 72 7.37 -2.62 6.14
C VAL A 72 6.31 -2.31 7.19
N ASP A 73 5.46 -3.27 7.55
CA ASP A 73 4.54 -3.09 8.68
C ASP A 73 5.27 -3.11 10.04
N ALA A 74 4.52 -2.82 11.12
CA ALA A 74 5.05 -2.80 12.49
C ALA A 74 5.65 -4.14 12.92
N TRP A 75 4.91 -5.20 12.63
CA TRP A 75 5.18 -6.54 13.10
C TRP A 75 6.42 -7.08 12.41
N HIS A 76 6.54 -6.89 11.10
CA HIS A 76 7.77 -7.14 10.37
C HIS A 76 8.91 -6.35 10.97
N TYR A 77 8.78 -5.03 11.14
CA TYR A 77 9.89 -4.20 11.64
C TYR A 77 10.39 -4.59 13.04
N ILE A 78 9.46 -4.99 13.92
CA ILE A 78 9.79 -5.46 15.28
C ILE A 78 10.44 -6.84 15.23
N GLY A 79 9.89 -7.76 14.44
CA GLY A 79 10.38 -9.14 14.32
C GLY A 79 11.66 -9.30 13.51
N HIS A 80 11.97 -8.33 12.64
CA HIS A 80 13.15 -8.40 11.78
C HIS A 80 14.44 -8.18 12.57
N LEU A 81 15.49 -8.91 12.17
CA LEU A 81 16.79 -8.84 12.84
C LEU A 81 17.30 -7.39 12.90
N ALA A 82 17.69 -6.94 14.09
CA ALA A 82 18.16 -5.58 14.32
C ALA A 82 19.40 -5.22 13.49
N THR A 83 20.17 -6.21 13.04
CA THR A 83 21.37 -6.02 12.21
C THR A 83 21.08 -5.93 10.72
N ASP A 84 19.84 -6.15 10.25
CA ASP A 84 19.50 -5.83 8.86
C ASP A 84 19.36 -4.31 8.72
N LEU A 85 20.49 -3.69 8.40
CA LEU A 85 20.60 -2.25 8.23
C LEU A 85 19.71 -1.73 7.10
N LEU A 86 19.43 -2.54 6.05
CA LEU A 86 18.57 -2.10 4.96
C LEU A 86 17.14 -1.91 5.48
N CYS A 87 16.59 -2.92 6.17
CA CYS A 87 15.26 -2.82 6.75
C CYS A 87 15.18 -1.68 7.79
N ARG A 88 16.19 -1.56 8.66
CA ARG A 88 16.22 -0.54 9.73
C ARG A 88 16.31 0.89 9.22
N LEU A 89 17.09 1.14 8.18
CA LEU A 89 17.34 2.48 7.66
C LEU A 89 16.31 2.91 6.62
N TRP A 90 15.91 1.98 5.74
CA TRP A 90 15.16 2.34 4.53
C TRP A 90 13.71 1.87 4.55
N CYS A 91 13.33 0.95 5.44
CA CYS A 91 11.97 0.39 5.50
C CYS A 91 11.20 0.68 6.78
N ASN A 92 11.70 1.58 7.63
CA ASN A 92 11.05 1.91 8.90
C ASN A 92 9.65 2.55 8.69
N PRO A 93 8.55 1.94 9.17
CA PRO A 93 7.20 2.49 9.03
C PRO A 93 6.92 3.73 9.87
N GLN A 94 7.71 3.98 10.91
CA GLN A 94 7.44 5.05 11.87
C GLN A 94 8.76 5.61 12.42
N PRO A 95 9.47 6.44 11.65
CA PRO A 95 10.69 7.06 12.12
C PRO A 95 10.39 8.20 13.10
N THR A 96 10.55 7.92 14.39
CA THR A 96 10.35 8.90 15.48
C THR A 96 11.42 10.00 15.51
N ASN A 97 12.44 9.93 14.64
CA ASN A 97 13.49 10.93 14.49
C ASN A 97 13.11 12.09 13.56
N GLY A 98 11.86 12.15 13.09
CA GLY A 98 11.37 13.20 12.20
C GLY A 98 11.81 13.08 10.74
N SER A 99 12.45 11.99 10.33
CA SER A 99 12.90 11.82 8.94
C SER A 99 11.78 11.53 7.93
N GLN A 100 10.58 11.15 8.40
CA GLN A 100 9.39 10.95 7.58
C GLN A 100 8.16 11.51 8.30
N PRO A 101 8.01 12.84 8.38
CA PRO A 101 6.90 13.47 9.10
C PRO A 101 5.53 13.09 8.50
N ASP A 102 5.47 12.80 7.20
CA ASP A 102 4.23 12.42 6.48
C ASP A 102 3.63 11.09 6.98
N LEU A 103 4.40 10.24 7.66
CA LEU A 103 3.94 8.97 8.21
C LEU A 103 3.41 9.09 9.65
N ILE A 104 3.52 10.28 10.26
CA ILE A 104 3.21 10.49 11.69
C ILE A 104 2.19 11.61 11.82
N ARG A 105 1.14 11.35 12.61
CA ARG A 105 0.19 12.37 13.07
C ARG A 105 0.40 12.60 14.56
N VAL A 106 0.22 13.84 15.00
CA VAL A 106 0.19 14.15 16.44
C VAL A 106 -1.27 14.18 16.88
N GLU A 107 -1.61 13.34 17.85
CA GLU A 107 -2.94 13.29 18.47
C GLU A 107 -2.82 13.65 19.96
N MET A 108 -3.77 14.43 20.47
CA MET A 108 -3.86 14.70 21.91
C MET A 108 -4.75 13.66 22.58
N ASP A 109 -4.27 13.08 23.67
CA ASP A 109 -5.09 12.23 24.51
C ASP A 109 -6.06 13.03 25.39
N MET A 110 -6.95 12.33 26.10
CA MET A 110 -7.91 12.93 27.03
C MET A 110 -7.25 13.71 28.17
N ASN A 111 -5.96 13.49 28.44
CA ASN A 111 -5.19 14.18 29.47
C ASN A 111 -4.42 15.39 28.91
N GLY A 112 -4.60 15.74 27.63
CA GLY A 112 -3.90 16.83 26.95
C GLY A 112 -2.45 16.52 26.59
N THR A 113 -2.03 15.25 26.65
CA THR A 113 -0.68 14.83 26.26
C THR A 113 -0.66 14.50 24.77
N ALA A 114 0.32 15.06 24.06
CA ALA A 114 0.52 14.81 22.63
C ALA A 114 1.25 13.47 22.41
N HIS A 115 0.66 12.60 21.58
CA HIS A 115 1.22 11.32 21.16
C HIS A 115 1.40 11.28 19.66
N GLN A 116 2.50 10.67 19.21
CA GLN A 116 2.75 10.42 17.80
C GLN A 116 2.07 9.11 17.38
N THR A 117 1.02 9.21 16.56
CA THR A 117 0.31 8.10 15.95
C THR A 117 0.71 7.96 14.49
N ARG A 118 0.38 6.83 13.87
CA ARG A 118 0.64 6.64 12.43
C ARG A 118 -0.42 7.38 11.62
N ALA A 119 0.02 8.08 10.58
CA ALA A 119 -0.89 8.81 9.71
C ALA A 119 -1.78 7.88 8.86
N PHE A 120 -1.29 6.68 8.53
CA PHE A 120 -1.97 5.74 7.64
C PHE A 120 -2.16 4.36 8.26
N ASN A 121 -3.32 3.76 7.96
CA ASN A 121 -3.64 2.40 8.42
C ASN A 121 -3.16 1.34 7.42
N THR A 122 -2.06 0.67 7.75
CA THR A 122 -1.50 -0.44 6.96
C THR A 122 -2.33 -1.73 7.05
N GLU A 123 -3.14 -1.92 8.10
CA GLU A 123 -4.02 -3.10 8.27
C GLU A 123 -5.13 -3.17 7.22
N THR A 124 -5.38 -2.06 6.51
CA THR A 124 -6.38 -2.03 5.44
C THR A 124 -6.08 -3.08 4.36
N ALA A 125 -4.81 -3.44 4.14
CA ALA A 125 -4.43 -4.50 3.21
C ALA A 125 -4.89 -5.89 3.71
N GLU A 126 -4.77 -6.15 5.00
CA GLU A 126 -5.25 -7.37 5.64
C GLU A 126 -6.78 -7.48 5.58
N GLN A 127 -7.50 -6.36 5.70
CA GLN A 127 -8.96 -6.35 5.56
C GLN A 127 -9.40 -6.79 4.15
N LEU A 128 -8.72 -6.31 3.10
CA LEU A 128 -9.00 -6.73 1.73
C LEU A 128 -8.69 -8.23 1.54
N ASN A 129 -7.54 -8.69 2.04
CA ASN A 129 -7.17 -10.11 1.99
C ASN A 129 -8.20 -10.99 2.71
N SER A 130 -8.60 -10.61 3.93
CA SER A 130 -9.61 -11.30 4.72
C SER A 130 -10.98 -11.36 4.01
N TRP A 131 -11.37 -10.26 3.37
CA TRP A 131 -12.60 -10.23 2.58
C TRP A 131 -12.54 -11.18 1.39
N LEU A 132 -11.40 -11.23 0.67
CA LEU A 132 -11.21 -12.16 -0.43
C LEU A 132 -11.15 -13.62 0.00
N SER A 133 -10.63 -13.94 1.18
CA SER A 133 -10.59 -15.31 1.70
C SER A 133 -11.99 -15.95 1.79
N GLY A 134 -13.04 -15.15 1.93
CA GLY A 134 -14.43 -15.63 1.89
C GLY A 134 -14.85 -16.24 0.54
N PHE A 135 -14.12 -15.96 -0.55
CA PHE A 135 -14.39 -16.47 -1.90
C PHE A 135 -13.40 -17.56 -2.34
N GLU A 136 -12.45 -17.94 -1.47
CA GLU A 136 -11.35 -18.84 -1.84
C GLU A 136 -11.85 -20.19 -2.36
N SER A 137 -12.90 -20.75 -1.72
CA SER A 137 -13.47 -22.04 -2.11
C SER A 137 -14.03 -22.04 -3.54
N GLN A 138 -14.67 -20.96 -3.96
CA GLN A 138 -15.22 -20.81 -5.30
C GLN A 138 -14.10 -20.58 -6.31
N LEU A 139 -13.13 -19.73 -5.97
CA LEU A 139 -12.00 -19.38 -6.82
C LEU A 139 -11.10 -20.58 -7.14
N ARG A 140 -10.92 -21.51 -6.18
CA ARG A 140 -10.03 -22.67 -6.30
C ARG A 140 -10.38 -23.62 -7.44
N HIS A 141 -11.65 -23.68 -7.85
CA HIS A 141 -12.13 -24.61 -8.87
C HIS A 141 -12.32 -23.98 -10.25
N MET A 142 -11.92 -22.71 -10.43
CA MET A 142 -12.13 -21.99 -11.68
C MET A 142 -11.00 -22.22 -12.69
N SER A 143 -11.35 -22.12 -13.98
CA SER A 143 -10.34 -21.90 -15.02
C SER A 143 -9.67 -20.54 -14.80
N ALA A 144 -8.46 -20.36 -15.36
CA ALA A 144 -7.72 -19.10 -15.23
C ALA A 144 -8.55 -17.90 -15.71
N THR A 145 -9.28 -18.02 -16.82
CA THR A 145 -10.13 -16.94 -17.36
C THR A 145 -11.28 -16.58 -16.43
N ASN A 146 -11.97 -17.58 -15.87
CA ASN A 146 -13.10 -17.34 -14.96
C ASN A 146 -12.62 -16.76 -13.63
N TYR A 147 -11.47 -17.23 -13.14
CA TYR A 147 -10.81 -16.65 -11.97
C TYR A 147 -10.52 -15.17 -12.21
N ASP A 148 -9.91 -14.82 -13.34
CA ASP A 148 -9.53 -13.44 -13.64
C ASP A 148 -10.76 -12.51 -13.73
N PHE A 149 -11.80 -12.97 -14.43
CA PHE A 149 -13.06 -12.23 -14.51
C PHE A 149 -13.68 -12.03 -13.13
N LEU A 150 -13.76 -13.07 -12.31
CA LEU A 150 -14.37 -12.99 -10.99
C LEU A 150 -13.58 -12.09 -10.04
N ILE A 151 -12.24 -12.21 -9.99
CA ILE A 151 -11.42 -11.32 -9.17
C ILE A 151 -11.61 -9.87 -9.60
N HIS A 152 -11.62 -9.60 -10.92
CA HIS A 152 -11.85 -8.24 -11.40
C HIS A 152 -13.21 -7.69 -10.96
N ALA A 153 -14.29 -8.49 -11.08
CA ALA A 153 -15.61 -8.12 -10.59
C ALA A 153 -15.65 -7.90 -9.07
N LEU A 154 -14.99 -8.77 -8.29
CA LEU A 154 -14.88 -8.62 -6.84
C LEU A 154 -14.15 -7.33 -6.46
N MET A 155 -13.06 -6.98 -7.16
CA MET A 155 -12.34 -5.72 -6.92
C MET A 155 -13.22 -4.50 -7.18
N MET A 156 -14.02 -4.50 -8.25
CA MET A 156 -14.98 -3.41 -8.53
C MET A 156 -16.04 -3.28 -7.43
N LEU A 157 -16.62 -4.40 -6.97
CA LEU A 157 -17.61 -4.39 -5.88
C LEU A 157 -17.00 -3.93 -4.55
N TYR A 158 -15.76 -4.34 -4.27
CA TYR A 158 -15.05 -3.87 -3.08
C TYR A 158 -14.76 -2.38 -3.15
N ALA A 159 -14.33 -1.89 -4.31
CA ALA A 159 -14.09 -0.48 -4.56
C ALA A 159 -15.35 0.37 -4.29
N GLU A 160 -16.52 -0.05 -4.78
CA GLU A 160 -17.81 0.62 -4.50
C GLU A 160 -18.14 0.61 -3.00
N ARG A 161 -17.90 -0.51 -2.32
CA ARG A 161 -18.11 -0.63 -0.87
C ARG A 161 -17.23 0.34 -0.09
N ILE A 162 -15.96 0.45 -0.46
CA ILE A 162 -15.02 1.37 0.20
C ILE A 162 -15.41 2.82 -0.07
N GLN A 163 -15.75 3.18 -1.31
CA GLN A 163 -16.21 4.54 -1.63
C GLN A 163 -17.46 4.93 -0.82
N ARG A 164 -18.41 4.01 -0.66
CA ARG A 164 -19.60 4.24 0.18
C ARG A 164 -19.23 4.51 1.63
N ARG A 165 -18.34 3.69 2.20
CA ARG A 165 -17.84 3.87 3.57
C ARG A 165 -17.12 5.20 3.77
N VAL A 166 -16.30 5.62 2.79
CA VAL A 166 -15.59 6.90 2.84
C VAL A 166 -16.59 8.06 2.85
N ARG A 167 -17.63 8.02 2.00
CA ARG A 167 -18.71 9.01 1.98
C ARG A 167 -19.52 9.04 3.28
N GLU A 168 -19.91 7.89 3.82
CA GLU A 168 -20.69 7.79 5.06
C GLU A 168 -19.95 8.34 6.29
N LYS A 169 -18.62 8.27 6.29
CA LYS A 169 -17.78 8.76 7.39
C LYS A 169 -17.30 10.20 7.20
N ASP A 170 -17.72 10.87 6.12
CA ASP A 170 -17.22 12.19 5.71
C ASP A 170 -15.69 12.26 5.68
N LEU A 171 -15.05 11.15 5.28
CA LEU A 171 -13.59 11.04 5.11
C LEU A 171 -13.18 11.36 3.66
N GLY A 172 -14.08 11.99 2.91
CA GLY A 172 -13.80 12.48 1.57
C GLY A 172 -12.74 13.58 1.61
N LEU A 173 -12.05 13.76 0.49
CA LEU A 173 -11.24 14.96 0.27
C LEU A 173 -12.20 16.15 0.14
N THR A 174 -11.84 17.28 0.75
CA THR A 174 -12.67 18.48 0.78
C THR A 174 -12.78 19.11 -0.61
N ASP A 175 -13.83 19.90 -0.84
CA ASP A 175 -13.96 20.66 -2.09
C ASP A 175 -12.77 21.62 -2.29
N GLU A 176 -12.24 22.18 -1.19
CA GLU A 176 -11.01 22.98 -1.20
C GLU A 176 -9.79 22.20 -1.70
N PHE A 177 -9.62 20.94 -1.28
CA PHE A 177 -8.55 20.09 -1.78
C PHE A 177 -8.66 19.86 -3.29
N TRP A 178 -9.87 19.59 -3.79
CA TRP A 178 -10.08 19.36 -5.22
C TRP A 178 -9.88 20.62 -6.04
N ALA A 179 -10.28 21.80 -5.52
CA ALA A 179 -10.02 23.08 -6.16
C ALA A 179 -8.52 23.35 -6.30
N GLU A 180 -7.74 23.11 -5.25
CA GLU A 180 -6.27 23.25 -5.28
C GLU A 180 -5.62 22.23 -6.21
N ALA A 181 -6.05 20.97 -6.16
CA ALA A 181 -5.46 19.88 -6.95
C ALA A 181 -5.78 19.97 -8.46
N LEU A 182 -6.94 20.50 -8.82
CA LEU A 182 -7.37 20.68 -10.21
C LEU A 182 -6.90 22.01 -10.81
N GLY A 183 -6.36 22.91 -9.99
CA GLY A 183 -5.77 24.17 -10.46
C GLY A 183 -6.80 25.14 -11.00
N ASP A 184 -7.89 25.38 -10.27
CA ASP A 184 -8.71 26.57 -10.50
C ASP A 184 -8.10 27.75 -9.74
N ASP A 185 -7.45 28.66 -10.46
CA ASP A 185 -7.15 30.03 -10.01
C ASP A 185 -8.44 30.83 -9.70
#